data_AF-A0A812I5A1-F1
#
_entry.id   AF-A0A812I5A1-F1
#
_cell.length_a   1.000
_cell.length_b   1.000
_cell.length_c   1.000
_cell.angle_alpha   90.00
_cell.angle_beta   90.00
_cell.angle_gamma   90.00
#
_symmetry.space_group_name_H-M   'P 1'
#
loop_
_entity.id
_entity.type
_entity.pdbx_description
1 polymer ?
#
loop_
_entity_poly.entity_id
_entity_poly.type
_entity_poly.pdbx_seq_one_letter_code
_entity_poly.pdbx_strand_id
1 'polypeptide(L)'
;MRAKMLSQTFMLRFFIAGLFVIALVSAETSTCLARPTPAEERTNITVGDFSMPIGIASGDWQFNLILADLVAILLEEVLGYNVAKVVTGSELQKLLSVAGCSMAPTGINCAYPSFYHIALEVMEFHTTLSEWSTAVEQLGDLAPKDLGTLGYEGYEGMFIFEQPRKKCVEETGLDLSYFFSFNASWFYPENYLATIGSVDMDQLLPCSQSLYVEWPDLGNQYLSATGDSDGVAFLNGLARLKCWEEKWWLAPACRSNASRCIAVVTGPEAWGMPYMVQQAAFHNMPLAIASALDTPTYEEINRQLQSVFYWWSPDPSFAAFETRAVVFPPHNAAEHRQGIYKTQPSTEPVLKLVSSGLESSARRAYRLIENLQIKDSDVS
;
A
#
# COMPACT_ATOMS: atom_id res chain seq x y z
N MET A 1 33.19 -19.35 39.79
CA MET A 1 34.40 -20.07 39.34
C MET A 1 35.14 -19.18 38.33
N ARG A 2 36.41 -18.90 38.63
CA ARG A 2 37.53 -18.40 37.81
C ARG A 2 37.27 -17.69 36.48
N ALA A 3 37.69 -16.42 36.45
CA ALA A 3 38.26 -15.75 35.30
C ALA A 3 39.53 -16.47 34.78
N LYS A 4 39.79 -16.39 33.47
CA LYS A 4 41.14 -16.44 32.91
C LYS A 4 41.23 -15.64 31.60
N MET A 5 42.24 -14.79 31.61
CA MET A 5 42.78 -13.87 30.60
C MET A 5 43.80 -14.60 29.70
N LEU A 6 44.26 -13.92 28.62
CA LEU A 6 45.47 -14.16 27.79
C LEU A 6 45.28 -15.13 26.60
N SER A 7 45.83 -14.94 25.39
CA SER A 7 46.91 -14.09 24.87
C SER A 7 46.88 -14.04 23.33
N GLN A 8 47.46 -12.98 22.76
CA GLN A 8 48.01 -12.78 21.41
C GLN A 8 48.85 -14.01 20.94
N THR A 9 49.17 -14.29 19.65
CA THR A 9 49.82 -13.44 18.63
C THR A 9 50.04 -14.23 17.30
N PHE A 10 50.08 -13.49 16.17
CA PHE A 10 50.94 -13.64 14.96
C PHE A 10 50.84 -14.82 13.95
N MET A 11 50.55 -14.48 12.67
CA MET A 11 51.34 -14.73 11.44
C MET A 11 50.57 -14.14 10.23
N LEU A 12 50.88 -12.94 9.71
CA LEU A 12 51.82 -12.65 8.62
C LEU A 12 51.74 -13.61 7.41
N ARG A 13 51.20 -13.15 6.27
CA ARG A 13 51.82 -13.31 4.92
C ARG A 13 51.00 -12.74 3.74
N PHE A 14 51.77 -12.19 2.79
CA PHE A 14 51.53 -11.85 1.38
C PHE A 14 50.88 -10.51 0.98
N PHE A 15 51.78 -9.54 0.75
CA PHE A 15 51.63 -8.49 -0.25
C PHE A 15 51.56 -9.10 -1.66
N ILE A 16 50.50 -8.82 -2.41
CA ILE A 16 50.48 -8.92 -3.87
C ILE A 16 50.07 -7.52 -4.37
N ALA A 17 51.03 -6.82 -4.97
CA ALA A 17 50.78 -5.60 -5.73
C ALA A 17 50.22 -5.99 -7.10
N GLY A 18 48.90 -5.99 -7.23
CA GLY A 18 48.21 -6.08 -8.52
C GLY A 18 47.90 -4.67 -9.03
N LEU A 19 48.52 -4.28 -10.15
CA LEU A 19 48.10 -3.13 -10.95
C LEU A 19 46.65 -3.37 -11.42
N PHE A 20 45.68 -2.72 -10.79
CA PHE A 20 44.34 -2.59 -11.32
C PHE A 20 44.35 -1.48 -12.37
N VAL A 21 44.35 -1.85 -13.65
CA VAL A 21 43.92 -0.95 -14.71
C VAL A 21 42.40 -0.81 -14.56
N ILE A 22 41.97 0.25 -13.87
CA ILE A 22 40.57 0.64 -13.84
C ILE A 22 40.26 1.15 -15.24
N ALA A 23 39.67 0.31 -16.08
CA ALA A 23 38.94 0.79 -17.23
C ALA A 23 37.81 1.68 -16.69
N LEU A 24 37.96 3.00 -16.83
CA LEU A 24 36.88 3.95 -16.71
C LEU A 24 35.88 3.61 -17.81
N VAL A 25 34.97 2.69 -17.50
CA VAL A 25 33.71 2.61 -18.20
C VAL A 25 32.98 3.88 -17.78
N SER A 26 33.09 4.93 -18.59
CA SER A 26 32.13 6.02 -18.55
C SER A 26 30.78 5.37 -18.80
N ALA A 27 30.05 5.09 -17.73
CA ALA A 27 28.63 4.83 -17.82
C ALA A 27 28.05 6.12 -18.42
N GLU A 28 27.82 6.12 -19.73
CA GLU A 28 26.94 7.10 -20.34
C GLU A 28 25.65 7.01 -19.55
N THR A 29 25.38 8.01 -18.73
CA THR A 29 24.08 8.21 -18.09
C THR A 29 23.09 8.33 -19.24
N SER A 30 22.46 7.22 -19.60
CA SER A 30 21.44 7.18 -20.63
C SER A 30 20.32 8.09 -20.18
N THR A 31 20.15 9.19 -20.90
CA THR A 31 19.07 10.14 -20.66
C THR A 31 17.76 9.57 -21.19
N CYS A 32 16.66 9.90 -20.54
CA CYS A 32 15.34 9.36 -20.90
C CYS A 32 14.69 10.15 -22.05
N LEU A 33 14.95 11.46 -22.14
CA LEU A 33 14.37 12.35 -23.13
C LEU A 33 15.35 12.63 -24.28
N ALA A 34 14.80 12.93 -25.46
CA ALA A 34 15.60 13.22 -26.67
C ALA A 34 16.42 14.52 -26.58
N ARG A 35 16.07 15.42 -25.66
CA ARG A 35 16.75 16.72 -25.43
C ARG A 35 16.83 17.03 -23.93
N PRO A 36 17.68 16.30 -23.19
CA PRO A 36 17.80 16.43 -21.75
C PRO A 36 18.73 17.61 -21.40
N THR A 37 18.51 18.20 -20.23
CA THR A 37 19.52 19.05 -19.58
C THR A 37 20.68 18.17 -19.09
N PRO A 38 21.92 18.41 -19.56
CA PRO A 38 23.08 17.64 -19.14
C PRO A 38 23.29 17.68 -17.62
N ALA A 39 23.80 16.61 -17.03
CA ALA A 39 23.95 16.48 -15.58
C ALA A 39 24.83 17.59 -14.99
N GLU A 40 25.86 18.01 -15.70
CA GLU A 40 26.78 19.09 -15.35
C GLU A 40 26.16 20.49 -15.39
N GLU A 41 25.02 20.65 -16.07
CA GLU A 41 24.26 21.91 -16.14
C GLU A 41 23.14 21.97 -15.09
N ARG A 42 22.87 20.87 -14.38
CA ARG A 42 21.81 20.80 -13.38
C ARG A 42 22.20 21.55 -12.11
N THR A 43 21.21 22.18 -11.49
CA THR A 43 21.42 23.07 -10.34
C THR A 43 20.70 22.58 -9.09
N ASN A 44 21.28 22.88 -7.95
CA ASN A 44 20.62 22.73 -6.66
C ASN A 44 19.65 23.88 -6.41
N ILE A 45 18.67 23.66 -5.54
CA ILE A 45 17.83 24.71 -4.98
C ILE A 45 18.49 25.30 -3.73
N THR A 46 18.10 26.54 -3.40
CA THR A 46 18.58 27.22 -2.18
C THR A 46 17.42 27.37 -1.19
N VAL A 47 17.55 26.76 -0.02
CA VAL A 47 16.56 26.83 1.07
C VAL A 47 17.25 27.42 2.30
N GLY A 48 16.97 28.69 2.60
CA GLY A 48 17.77 29.45 3.56
C GLY A 48 19.22 29.55 3.09
N ASP A 49 20.16 29.11 3.93
CA ASP A 49 21.60 29.13 3.62
C ASP A 49 22.13 27.82 3.00
N PHE A 50 21.23 26.86 2.71
CA PHE A 50 21.60 25.53 2.24
C PHE A 50 21.38 25.39 0.74
N SER A 51 22.35 24.82 0.03
CA SER A 51 22.24 24.38 -1.36
C SER A 51 22.08 22.86 -1.40
N MET A 52 20.98 22.37 -1.97
CA MET A 52 20.65 20.95 -1.99
C MET A 52 19.83 20.54 -3.22
N PRO A 53 19.80 19.25 -3.59
CA PRO A 53 18.87 18.76 -4.59
C PRO A 53 17.41 18.89 -4.12
N ILE A 54 16.47 18.84 -5.07
CA ILE A 54 15.04 18.70 -4.75
C ILE A 54 14.82 17.26 -4.27
N GLY A 55 14.41 17.12 -3.02
CA GLY A 55 14.05 15.83 -2.43
C GLY A 55 12.62 15.41 -2.75
N ILE A 56 12.44 14.17 -3.21
CA ILE A 56 11.13 13.52 -3.39
C ILE A 56 10.98 12.43 -2.32
N ALA A 57 9.95 12.55 -1.48
CA ALA A 57 9.51 11.53 -0.55
C ALA A 57 8.51 10.60 -1.27
N SER A 58 8.92 9.35 -1.49
CA SER A 58 8.15 8.32 -2.19
C SER A 58 7.70 7.24 -1.22
N GLY A 59 6.53 6.65 -1.40
CA GLY A 59 6.20 5.35 -0.81
C GLY A 59 7.06 4.22 -1.40
N ASP A 60 6.97 3.03 -0.82
CA ASP A 60 7.73 1.84 -1.22
C ASP A 60 7.01 0.93 -2.23
N TRP A 61 5.74 1.20 -2.55
CA TRP A 61 5.01 0.45 -3.58
C TRP A 61 5.30 0.96 -4.99
N GLN A 62 5.06 0.07 -5.97
CA GLN A 62 5.56 0.23 -7.34
C GLN A 62 5.04 1.49 -8.04
N PHE A 63 3.75 1.82 -7.89
CA PHE A 63 3.18 3.01 -8.54
C PHE A 63 3.81 4.31 -8.02
N ASN A 64 4.04 4.43 -6.71
CA ASN A 64 4.70 5.58 -6.10
C ASN A 64 6.13 5.77 -6.66
N LEU A 65 6.88 4.66 -6.76
CA LEU A 65 8.23 4.66 -7.33
C LEU A 65 8.25 5.10 -8.80
N ILE A 66 7.32 4.58 -9.62
CA ILE A 66 7.19 4.99 -11.03
C ILE A 66 6.89 6.48 -11.14
N LEU A 67 6.00 7.00 -10.30
CA LEU A 67 5.63 8.41 -10.32
C LEU A 67 6.79 9.31 -9.84
N ALA A 68 7.50 8.90 -8.79
CA ALA A 68 8.69 9.60 -8.32
C ALA A 68 9.78 9.64 -9.39
N ASP A 69 9.95 8.55 -10.15
CA ASP A 69 10.88 8.47 -11.27
C ASP A 69 10.48 9.40 -12.42
N LEU A 70 9.21 9.39 -12.82
CA LEU A 70 8.67 10.28 -13.85
C LEU A 70 8.93 11.75 -13.48
N VAL A 71 8.60 12.14 -12.25
CA VAL A 71 8.79 13.52 -11.79
C VAL A 71 10.26 13.88 -11.65
N ALA A 72 11.11 12.95 -11.20
CA ALA A 72 12.55 13.16 -11.19
C ALA A 72 13.10 13.43 -12.60
N ILE A 73 12.70 12.66 -13.61
CA ILE A 73 13.09 12.89 -15.01
C ILE A 73 12.67 14.28 -15.47
N LEU A 74 11.44 14.72 -15.18
CA LEU A 74 10.97 16.05 -15.57
C LEU A 74 11.74 17.18 -14.86
N LEU A 75 12.01 17.02 -13.57
CA LEU A 75 12.80 18.00 -12.80
C LEU A 75 14.25 18.06 -13.28
N GLU A 76 14.88 16.92 -13.54
CA GLU A 76 16.27 16.82 -13.94
C GLU A 76 16.50 17.20 -15.40
N GLU A 77 15.81 16.54 -16.32
CA GLU A 77 16.08 16.63 -17.75
C GLU A 77 15.36 17.82 -18.41
N VAL A 78 14.18 18.22 -17.91
CA VAL A 78 13.43 19.34 -18.50
C VAL A 78 13.69 20.65 -17.75
N LEU A 79 13.71 20.63 -16.42
CA LEU A 79 13.87 21.85 -15.63
C LEU A 79 15.32 22.16 -15.23
N GLY A 80 16.21 21.17 -15.23
CA GLY A 80 17.62 21.34 -14.93
C GLY A 80 17.93 21.39 -13.43
N TYR A 81 17.19 20.64 -12.59
CA TYR A 81 17.45 20.53 -11.16
C TYR A 81 18.19 19.23 -10.83
N ASN A 82 19.02 19.23 -9.78
CA ASN A 82 19.44 17.99 -9.15
C ASN A 82 18.29 17.44 -8.29
N VAL A 83 18.07 16.13 -8.32
CA VAL A 83 16.99 15.48 -7.57
C VAL A 83 17.55 14.37 -6.70
N ALA A 84 16.97 14.20 -5.51
CA ALA A 84 17.20 13.06 -4.64
C ALA A 84 15.86 12.38 -4.34
N LYS A 85 15.75 11.09 -4.60
CA LYS A 85 14.56 10.29 -4.25
C LYS A 85 14.87 9.48 -3.01
N VAL A 86 13.93 9.42 -2.08
CA VAL A 86 14.03 8.56 -0.91
C VAL A 86 12.70 7.87 -0.71
N VAL A 87 12.78 6.56 -0.54
CA VAL A 87 11.65 5.77 -0.09
C VAL A 87 11.42 6.07 1.38
N THR A 88 10.32 6.74 1.63
CA THR A 88 9.70 6.96 2.93
C THR A 88 8.63 5.89 3.16
N GLY A 89 8.26 5.65 4.42
CA GLY A 89 7.25 4.66 4.77
C GLY A 89 5.82 5.14 4.48
N SER A 90 4.98 5.11 5.51
CA SER A 90 3.55 5.45 5.41
C SER A 90 3.26 6.87 4.90
N GLU A 91 2.00 7.12 4.57
CA GLU A 91 1.53 8.44 4.12
C GLU A 91 1.75 9.55 5.15
N LEU A 92 1.58 9.23 6.44
CA LEU A 92 1.95 10.13 7.52
C LEU A 92 3.45 10.44 7.50
N GLN A 93 4.29 9.44 7.23
CA GLN A 93 5.74 9.64 7.12
C GLN A 93 6.09 10.55 5.94
N LYS A 94 5.38 10.45 4.80
CA LYS A 94 5.53 11.36 3.66
C LYS A 94 5.17 12.80 4.02
N LEU A 95 4.02 13.01 4.66
CA LEU A 95 3.59 14.32 5.17
C LEU A 95 4.67 14.94 6.07
N LEU A 96 5.12 14.18 7.08
CA LEU A 96 6.13 14.64 8.03
C LEU A 96 7.46 14.90 7.35
N SER A 97 7.90 14.02 6.45
CA SER A 97 9.15 14.19 5.73
C SER A 97 9.15 15.48 4.91
N VAL A 98 8.10 15.80 4.17
CA VAL A 98 8.01 17.07 3.41
C VAL A 98 7.98 18.29 4.34
N ALA A 99 7.42 18.16 5.54
CA ALA A 99 7.46 19.19 6.58
C ALA A 99 8.85 19.36 7.24
N GLY A 100 9.80 18.45 6.96
CA GLY A 100 11.10 18.39 7.64
C GLY A 100 11.03 17.74 9.02
N CYS A 101 10.02 16.93 9.28
CA CYS A 101 9.72 16.35 10.58
C CYS A 101 9.73 14.82 10.56
N SER A 102 9.70 14.24 11.75
CA SER A 102 9.60 12.81 11.99
C SER A 102 8.79 12.54 13.26
N MET A 103 8.17 11.36 13.32
CA MET A 103 7.54 10.90 14.56
C MET A 103 8.61 10.50 15.57
N ALA A 104 8.57 11.09 16.77
CA ALA A 104 9.36 10.69 17.92
C ALA A 104 8.43 10.24 19.07
N PRO A 105 8.94 9.49 20.08
CA PRO A 105 8.13 9.08 21.22
C PRO A 105 7.48 10.23 22.00
N THR A 106 8.07 11.43 21.94
CA THR A 106 7.59 12.64 22.62
C THR A 106 6.73 13.55 21.73
N GLY A 107 6.39 13.11 20.51
CA GLY A 107 5.62 13.89 19.53
C GLY A 107 6.38 14.14 18.23
N ILE A 108 5.92 15.10 17.43
CA ILE A 108 6.55 15.46 16.17
C ILE A 108 7.84 16.25 16.44
N ASN A 109 8.96 15.79 15.87
CA ASN A 109 10.24 16.48 15.94
C ASN A 109 10.66 16.96 14.55
N CYS A 110 10.93 18.25 14.41
CA CYS A 110 11.24 18.90 13.14
C CYS A 110 12.69 19.38 13.09
N ALA A 111 13.34 19.13 11.95
CA ALA A 111 14.65 19.63 11.59
C ALA A 111 14.52 20.53 10.36
N TYR A 112 15.08 21.73 10.44
CA TYR A 112 15.09 22.68 9.33
C TYR A 112 16.49 22.81 8.72
N PRO A 113 16.62 22.92 7.38
CA PRO A 113 15.56 22.78 6.38
C PRO A 113 15.18 21.30 6.14
N SER A 114 13.99 21.08 5.60
CA SER A 114 13.61 19.75 5.11
C SER A 114 14.50 19.36 3.93
N PHE A 115 15.01 18.13 3.93
CA PHE A 115 15.63 17.53 2.75
C PHE A 115 14.60 17.10 1.70
N TYR A 116 13.32 17.01 2.09
CA TYR A 116 12.22 16.58 1.23
C TYR A 116 11.32 17.75 0.89
N HIS A 117 10.94 17.84 -0.38
CA HIS A 117 10.27 19.00 -0.92
C HIS A 117 8.96 18.64 -1.61
N ILE A 118 8.83 17.40 -2.07
CA ILE A 118 7.68 16.90 -2.82
C ILE A 118 7.32 15.53 -2.24
N ALA A 119 6.04 15.31 -1.96
CA ALA A 119 5.45 13.98 -1.83
C ALA A 119 4.29 13.88 -2.81
N LEU A 120 4.27 12.79 -3.57
CA LEU A 120 3.24 12.49 -4.55
C LEU A 120 2.51 11.25 -4.11
N GLU A 121 1.33 11.06 -4.69
CA GLU A 121 0.53 9.88 -4.50
C GLU A 121 0.24 9.63 -3.02
N VAL A 122 -0.24 10.66 -2.34
CA VAL A 122 -0.58 10.62 -0.92
C VAL A 122 -2.06 10.31 -0.76
N MET A 123 -2.37 9.16 -0.17
CA MET A 123 -3.73 8.68 0.07
C MET A 123 -4.10 8.79 1.57
N GLU A 124 -5.07 9.63 1.92
CA GLU A 124 -5.38 9.91 3.33
C GLU A 124 -5.90 8.68 4.11
N PHE A 125 -6.58 7.73 3.46
CA PHE A 125 -7.22 6.59 4.14
C PHE A 125 -6.27 5.53 4.73
N HIS A 126 -4.97 5.53 4.35
CA HIS A 126 -3.97 4.68 4.98
C HIS A 126 -3.45 5.23 6.32
N THR A 127 -3.98 6.38 6.75
CA THR A 127 -3.81 6.94 8.08
C THR A 127 -5.19 7.14 8.69
N THR A 128 -5.33 7.06 10.02
CA THR A 128 -6.60 7.50 10.58
C THR A 128 -6.76 9.00 10.27
N LEU A 129 -7.92 9.42 9.75
CA LEU A 129 -8.18 10.84 9.46
C LEU A 129 -7.86 11.74 10.67
N SER A 130 -8.03 11.20 11.89
CA SER A 130 -7.63 11.86 13.13
C SER A 130 -6.13 12.07 13.27
N GLU A 131 -5.28 11.10 12.90
CA GLU A 131 -3.83 11.26 12.93
C GLU A 131 -3.37 12.28 11.91
N TRP A 132 -3.91 12.23 10.69
CA TRP A 132 -3.61 13.19 9.64
C TRP A 132 -3.93 14.62 10.06
N SER A 133 -5.18 14.87 10.48
CA SER A 133 -5.62 16.20 10.89
C SER A 133 -4.84 16.71 12.10
N THR A 134 -4.55 15.82 13.07
CA THR A 134 -3.76 16.16 14.25
C THR A 134 -2.33 16.52 13.87
N ALA A 135 -1.71 15.79 12.94
CA ALA A 135 -0.37 16.08 12.47
C ALA A 135 -0.30 17.43 11.76
N VAL A 136 -1.24 17.71 10.84
CA VAL A 136 -1.32 19.00 10.15
C VAL A 136 -1.49 20.16 11.14
N GLU A 137 -2.37 20.01 12.14
CA GLU A 137 -2.57 21.02 13.19
C GLU A 137 -1.29 21.26 14.01
N GLN A 138 -0.59 20.20 14.40
CA GLN A 138 0.66 20.29 15.16
C GLN A 138 1.81 20.91 14.37
N LEU A 139 1.85 20.72 13.04
CA LEU A 139 2.89 21.27 12.18
C LEU A 139 2.75 22.80 11.98
N GLY A 140 1.53 23.34 12.04
CA GLY A 140 1.28 24.78 11.86
C GLY A 140 1.86 25.30 10.55
N ASP A 141 2.73 26.31 10.61
CA ASP A 141 3.36 26.92 9.43
C ASP A 141 4.34 25.99 8.68
N LEU A 142 4.74 24.87 9.30
CA LEU A 142 5.56 23.84 8.66
C LEU A 142 4.74 22.84 7.86
N ALA A 143 3.40 22.86 7.98
CA ALA A 143 2.54 21.96 7.26
C ALA A 143 2.80 22.08 5.75
N PRO A 144 3.00 20.95 5.03
CA PRO A 144 3.12 20.97 3.59
C PRO A 144 1.91 21.62 2.93
N LYS A 145 2.14 22.33 1.82
CA LYS A 145 1.07 22.84 0.98
C LYS A 145 0.48 21.69 0.19
N ASP A 146 -0.83 21.48 0.33
CA ASP A 146 -1.62 20.64 -0.56
C ASP A 146 -1.84 21.38 -1.89
N LEU A 147 -1.34 20.80 -2.98
CA LEU A 147 -1.49 21.32 -4.34
C LEU A 147 -2.66 20.66 -5.10
N GLY A 148 -3.56 20.01 -4.36
CA GLY A 148 -4.71 19.29 -4.86
C GLY A 148 -4.36 17.90 -5.40
N THR A 149 -5.29 17.35 -6.17
CA THR A 149 -5.23 15.99 -6.67
C THR A 149 -4.25 15.80 -7.84
N LEU A 150 -3.69 14.59 -7.95
CA LEU A 150 -2.99 14.08 -9.13
C LEU A 150 -3.94 13.82 -10.31
N GLY A 151 -5.26 13.91 -10.16
CA GLY A 151 -6.23 13.76 -11.24
C GLY A 151 -6.93 12.39 -11.29
N TYR A 152 -6.69 11.54 -10.30
CA TYR A 152 -7.37 10.26 -10.10
C TYR A 152 -7.67 10.00 -8.62
N GLU A 153 -8.54 9.03 -8.36
CA GLU A 153 -8.90 8.57 -7.02
C GLU A 153 -8.24 7.23 -6.69
N GLY A 154 -7.75 7.11 -5.46
CA GLY A 154 -7.29 5.85 -4.90
C GLY A 154 -8.48 5.07 -4.37
N TYR A 155 -8.49 3.76 -4.60
CA TYR A 155 -9.49 2.89 -4.01
C TYR A 155 -8.91 1.53 -3.66
N GLU A 156 -9.42 0.93 -2.59
CA GLU A 156 -9.05 -0.41 -2.14
C GLU A 156 -10.32 -1.28 -1.95
N GLY A 157 -10.14 -2.60 -1.97
CA GLY A 157 -11.22 -3.54 -1.66
C GLY A 157 -11.03 -4.90 -2.29
N MET A 158 -12.15 -5.60 -2.51
CA MET A 158 -12.14 -6.86 -3.24
C MET A 158 -12.18 -6.60 -4.75
N PHE A 159 -11.36 -7.34 -5.48
CA PHE A 159 -11.29 -7.35 -6.93
C PHE A 159 -11.50 -8.75 -7.45
N ILE A 160 -11.94 -8.85 -8.70
CA ILE A 160 -12.10 -10.11 -9.41
C ILE A 160 -11.38 -10.06 -10.76
N PHE A 161 -10.71 -11.14 -11.11
CA PHE A 161 -10.15 -11.32 -12.45
C PHE A 161 -11.25 -11.47 -13.51
N GLU A 162 -11.02 -10.93 -14.70
CA GLU A 162 -12.03 -10.87 -15.75
C GLU A 162 -12.42 -12.27 -16.29
N GLN A 163 -11.50 -13.23 -16.31
CA GLN A 163 -11.76 -14.57 -16.84
C GLN A 163 -12.87 -15.32 -16.08
N PRO A 164 -12.81 -15.54 -14.75
CA PRO A 164 -13.90 -16.19 -14.02
C PRO A 164 -15.20 -15.37 -14.09
N ARG A 165 -15.10 -14.04 -14.12
CA ARG A 165 -16.26 -13.14 -14.27
C ARG A 165 -16.98 -13.36 -15.60
N LYS A 166 -16.28 -13.31 -16.74
CA LYS A 166 -16.82 -13.55 -18.08
C LYS A 166 -17.49 -14.92 -18.15
N LYS A 167 -16.83 -15.97 -17.66
CA LYS A 167 -17.39 -17.33 -17.62
C LYS A 167 -18.71 -17.39 -16.84
N CYS A 168 -18.78 -16.75 -15.67
CA CYS A 168 -20.00 -16.71 -14.87
C CYS A 168 -21.15 -16.00 -15.60
N VAL A 169 -20.86 -14.86 -16.23
CA VAL A 169 -21.85 -14.10 -17.02
C VAL A 169 -22.38 -14.92 -18.19
N GLU A 170 -21.50 -15.62 -18.91
CA GLU A 170 -21.88 -16.43 -20.08
C GLU A 170 -22.77 -17.62 -19.71
N GLU A 171 -22.48 -18.29 -18.59
CA GLU A 171 -23.20 -19.50 -18.17
C GLU A 171 -24.49 -19.20 -17.39
N THR A 172 -24.54 -18.09 -16.65
CA THR A 172 -25.61 -17.83 -15.67
C THR A 172 -26.31 -16.49 -15.84
N GLY A 173 -25.71 -15.55 -16.58
CA GLY A 173 -26.14 -14.16 -16.67
C GLY A 173 -25.81 -13.31 -15.42
N LEU A 174 -25.13 -13.87 -14.42
CA LEU A 174 -24.73 -13.15 -13.21
C LEU A 174 -23.31 -12.60 -13.36
N ASP A 175 -23.13 -11.35 -12.95
CA ASP A 175 -21.83 -10.67 -12.98
C ASP A 175 -21.19 -10.67 -11.58
N LEU A 176 -20.06 -11.37 -11.45
CA LEU A 176 -19.31 -11.49 -10.21
C LEU A 176 -18.58 -10.19 -9.82
N SER A 177 -18.68 -9.10 -10.60
CA SER A 177 -18.26 -7.77 -10.12
C SER A 177 -19.28 -7.12 -9.16
N TYR A 178 -20.41 -7.78 -8.85
CA TYR A 178 -21.38 -7.25 -7.90
C TYR A 178 -21.51 -8.16 -6.68
N PHE A 179 -21.52 -7.56 -5.49
CA PHE A 179 -21.56 -8.27 -4.21
C PHE A 179 -22.71 -9.28 -4.11
N PHE A 180 -23.89 -8.95 -4.66
CA PHE A 180 -25.06 -9.82 -4.55
C PHE A 180 -24.84 -11.14 -5.29
N SER A 181 -24.05 -11.16 -6.37
CA SER A 181 -23.71 -12.37 -7.12
C SER A 181 -22.87 -13.37 -6.32
N PHE A 182 -22.46 -13.05 -5.10
CA PHE A 182 -21.79 -13.99 -4.20
C PHE A 182 -22.73 -14.67 -3.21
N ASN A 183 -24.01 -14.30 -3.15
CA ASN A 183 -24.88 -14.73 -2.06
C ASN A 183 -25.18 -16.24 -2.11
N ALA A 184 -24.67 -16.96 -1.11
CA ALA A 184 -24.71 -18.42 -1.03
C ALA A 184 -26.12 -19.02 -0.82
N SER A 185 -27.12 -18.20 -0.51
CA SER A 185 -28.50 -18.67 -0.34
C SER A 185 -29.19 -19.01 -1.67
N TRP A 186 -28.69 -18.49 -2.79
CA TRP A 186 -29.31 -18.68 -4.10
C TRP A 186 -28.31 -18.89 -5.24
N PHE A 187 -27.00 -18.73 -4.98
CA PHE A 187 -25.96 -18.95 -5.98
C PHE A 187 -24.76 -19.71 -5.42
N TYR A 188 -23.93 -20.23 -6.32
CA TYR A 188 -22.76 -21.07 -6.04
C TYR A 188 -21.52 -20.50 -6.74
N PRO A 189 -20.98 -19.36 -6.25
CA PRO A 189 -19.86 -18.68 -6.89
C PRO A 189 -18.56 -19.51 -6.88
N GLU A 190 -18.44 -20.52 -6.02
CA GLU A 190 -17.31 -21.45 -5.98
C GLU A 190 -17.18 -22.33 -7.24
N ASN A 191 -18.19 -22.37 -8.11
CA ASN A 191 -18.09 -23.03 -9.41
C ASN A 191 -17.24 -22.25 -10.43
N TYR A 192 -16.97 -20.98 -10.15
CA TYR A 192 -16.24 -20.06 -11.01
C TYR A 192 -14.95 -19.54 -10.39
N LEU A 193 -14.86 -19.60 -9.05
CA LEU A 193 -13.79 -19.00 -8.26
C LEU A 193 -12.98 -20.07 -7.53
N ALA A 194 -11.71 -19.78 -7.27
CA ALA A 194 -10.84 -20.69 -6.54
C ALA A 194 -11.30 -20.83 -5.08
N THR A 195 -11.22 -22.04 -4.55
CA THR A 195 -11.58 -22.34 -3.15
C THR A 195 -10.33 -22.48 -2.28
N ILE A 196 -10.50 -22.57 -0.97
CA ILE A 196 -9.36 -22.80 -0.05
C ILE A 196 -8.53 -24.05 -0.39
N GLY A 197 -9.13 -25.06 -1.02
CA GLY A 197 -8.41 -26.27 -1.46
C GLY A 197 -7.45 -26.03 -2.63
N SER A 198 -7.51 -24.86 -3.26
CA SER A 198 -6.60 -24.44 -4.34
C SER A 198 -5.35 -23.71 -3.84
N VAL A 199 -5.24 -23.45 -2.53
CA VAL A 199 -4.14 -22.69 -1.93
C VAL A 199 -3.24 -23.61 -1.12
N ASP A 200 -1.94 -23.52 -1.36
CA ASP A 200 -0.95 -24.20 -0.52
C ASP A 200 -0.88 -23.51 0.85
N MET A 201 -1.24 -24.24 1.90
CA MET A 201 -1.24 -23.74 3.27
C MET A 201 0.15 -23.27 3.69
N ASP A 202 1.24 -23.84 3.16
CA ASP A 202 2.61 -23.43 3.52
C ASP A 202 2.95 -22.01 3.05
N GLN A 203 2.17 -21.45 2.11
CA GLN A 203 2.32 -20.09 1.62
C GLN A 203 1.52 -19.04 2.42
N LEU A 204 0.86 -19.46 3.51
CA LEU A 204 0.02 -18.60 4.34
C LEU A 204 0.59 -18.42 5.75
N LEU A 205 0.46 -17.20 6.28
CA LEU A 205 0.76 -16.90 7.67
C LEU A 205 -0.33 -17.45 8.61
N PRO A 206 0.06 -18.01 9.77
CA PRO A 206 -0.87 -18.19 10.86
C PRO A 206 -1.49 -16.85 11.29
N CYS A 207 -2.76 -16.84 11.67
CA CYS A 207 -3.45 -15.65 12.18
C CYS A 207 -2.73 -15.01 13.39
N SER A 208 -2.00 -15.81 14.17
CA SER A 208 -1.19 -15.33 15.30
C SER A 208 0.03 -14.51 14.90
N GLN A 209 0.45 -14.57 13.64
CA GLN A 209 1.61 -13.85 13.08
C GLN A 209 1.19 -12.71 12.14
N SER A 210 -0.09 -12.61 11.80
CA SER A 210 -0.65 -11.59 10.91
C SER A 210 -1.86 -10.91 11.57
N LEU A 211 -3.07 -11.42 11.31
CA LEU A 211 -4.35 -10.88 11.73
C LEU A 211 -4.40 -10.41 13.20
N TYR A 212 -3.88 -11.19 14.13
CA TYR A 212 -3.95 -10.87 15.56
C TYR A 212 -2.91 -9.84 16.01
N VAL A 213 -1.83 -9.70 15.25
CA VAL A 213 -0.77 -8.70 15.47
C VAL A 213 -1.24 -7.36 14.94
N GLU A 214 -1.68 -7.34 13.69
CA GLU A 214 -2.05 -6.12 12.98
C GLU A 214 -3.41 -5.57 13.41
N TRP A 215 -4.36 -6.47 13.71
CA TRP A 215 -5.73 -6.11 14.02
C TRP A 215 -6.22 -6.71 15.34
N PRO A 216 -5.61 -6.31 16.48
CA PRO A 216 -5.84 -6.99 17.74
C PRO A 216 -7.28 -6.92 18.25
N ASP A 217 -8.02 -5.86 17.90
CA ASP A 217 -9.39 -5.61 18.34
C ASP A 217 -10.45 -5.96 17.27
N LEU A 218 -10.04 -6.48 16.11
CA LEU A 218 -10.97 -6.70 14.99
C LEU A 218 -12.06 -7.73 15.32
N GLY A 219 -11.78 -8.72 16.17
CA GLY A 219 -12.83 -9.66 16.59
C GLY A 219 -13.97 -8.98 17.36
N ASN A 220 -13.65 -8.01 18.24
CA ASN A 220 -14.66 -7.22 18.95
C ASN A 220 -15.46 -6.34 17.98
N GLN A 221 -14.77 -5.66 17.06
CA GLN A 221 -15.40 -4.80 16.05
C GLN A 221 -16.34 -5.62 15.15
N TYR A 222 -15.86 -6.76 14.66
CA TYR A 222 -16.64 -7.68 13.84
C TYR A 222 -17.89 -8.19 14.57
N LEU A 223 -17.73 -8.67 15.81
CA LEU A 223 -18.85 -9.16 16.61
C LEU A 223 -19.88 -8.06 16.87
N SER A 224 -19.41 -6.85 17.20
CA SER A 224 -20.28 -5.70 17.44
C SER A 224 -21.05 -5.28 16.19
N ALA A 225 -20.41 -5.32 15.02
CA ALA A 225 -21.03 -4.92 13.76
C ALA A 225 -22.02 -5.96 13.22
N THR A 226 -21.67 -7.24 13.29
CA THR A 226 -22.39 -8.32 12.59
C THR A 226 -23.28 -9.17 13.49
N GLY A 227 -22.99 -9.21 14.79
CA GLY A 227 -23.61 -10.13 15.74
C GLY A 227 -23.19 -11.61 15.58
N ASP A 228 -22.23 -11.91 14.70
CA ASP A 228 -21.81 -13.28 14.41
C ASP A 228 -20.81 -13.81 15.45
N SER A 229 -21.35 -14.38 16.53
CA SER A 229 -20.56 -14.99 17.61
C SER A 229 -19.78 -16.23 17.18
N ASP A 230 -20.20 -16.93 16.13
CA ASP A 230 -19.52 -18.14 15.65
C ASP A 230 -18.24 -17.82 14.87
N GLY A 231 -18.13 -16.58 14.38
CA GLY A 231 -16.97 -16.04 13.68
C GLY A 231 -15.84 -15.57 14.60
N VAL A 232 -16.03 -15.66 15.92
CA VAL A 232 -15.05 -15.22 16.91
C VAL A 232 -14.74 -16.28 17.96
N ALA A 233 -13.58 -16.15 18.59
CA ALA A 233 -13.16 -16.92 19.76
C ALA A 233 -12.72 -15.97 20.86
N PHE A 234 -13.13 -16.24 22.11
CA PHE A 234 -12.72 -15.44 23.26
C PHE A 234 -11.41 -15.98 23.82
N LEU A 235 -10.35 -15.18 23.73
CA LEU A 235 -9.04 -15.48 24.28
C LEU A 235 -8.68 -14.37 25.29
N ASN A 236 -8.53 -14.75 26.56
CA ASN A 236 -8.22 -13.82 27.66
C ASN A 236 -9.23 -12.65 27.77
N GLY A 237 -10.51 -12.92 27.51
CA GLY A 237 -11.59 -11.91 27.57
C GLY A 237 -11.67 -10.99 26.35
N LEU A 238 -10.81 -11.15 25.34
CA LEU A 238 -10.86 -10.42 24.08
C LEU A 238 -11.44 -11.32 22.98
N ALA A 239 -12.42 -10.81 22.22
CA ALA A 239 -12.87 -11.51 21.02
C ALA A 239 -11.83 -11.36 19.91
N ARG A 240 -11.40 -12.50 19.35
CA ARG A 240 -10.54 -12.60 18.17
C ARG A 240 -11.33 -13.25 17.05
N LEU A 241 -11.07 -12.88 15.81
CA LEU A 241 -11.63 -13.62 14.67
C LEU A 241 -11.20 -15.08 14.76
N LYS A 242 -12.15 -16.00 14.60
CA LYS A 242 -11.90 -17.44 14.76
C LYS A 242 -11.25 -17.99 13.50
N CYS A 243 -9.98 -18.38 13.60
CA CYS A 243 -9.27 -18.98 12.48
C CYS A 243 -9.45 -20.50 12.42
N TRP A 244 -9.87 -20.99 11.25
CA TRP A 244 -9.86 -22.38 10.83
C TRP A 244 -8.47 -22.77 10.33
N GLU A 245 -7.99 -23.93 10.78
CA GLU A 245 -6.62 -24.42 10.57
C GLU A 245 -5.55 -23.36 10.88
N GLU A 246 -5.82 -22.49 11.86
CA GLU A 246 -4.95 -21.40 12.31
C GLU A 246 -4.62 -20.32 11.27
N LYS A 247 -5.07 -20.43 10.01
CA LYS A 247 -4.71 -19.50 8.91
C LYS A 247 -5.89 -18.80 8.24
N TRP A 248 -7.06 -19.43 8.19
CA TRP A 248 -8.22 -18.91 7.48
C TRP A 248 -9.27 -18.37 8.43
N TRP A 249 -9.78 -17.17 8.19
CA TRP A 249 -11.10 -16.82 8.71
C TRP A 249 -12.18 -17.27 7.71
N LEU A 250 -13.20 -17.99 8.17
CA LEU A 250 -14.31 -18.46 7.31
C LEU A 250 -15.56 -17.59 7.51
N ALA A 251 -16.20 -17.18 6.42
CA ALA A 251 -17.46 -16.45 6.47
C ALA A 251 -18.65 -17.34 6.88
N PRO A 252 -19.70 -16.79 7.50
CA PRO A 252 -20.87 -17.56 7.95
C PRO A 252 -21.47 -18.47 6.86
N ALA A 253 -21.50 -17.96 5.62
CA ALA A 253 -22.09 -18.61 4.46
C ALA A 253 -21.46 -19.98 4.09
N CYS A 254 -20.22 -20.25 4.49
CA CYS A 254 -19.51 -21.48 4.10
C CYS A 254 -18.91 -22.26 5.28
N ARG A 255 -19.07 -21.83 6.54
CA ARG A 255 -18.52 -22.53 7.72
C ARG A 255 -19.00 -23.96 7.89
N SER A 256 -20.21 -24.28 7.45
CA SER A 256 -20.76 -25.64 7.51
C SER A 256 -20.07 -26.59 6.52
N ASN A 257 -19.42 -26.05 5.48
CA ASN A 257 -18.63 -26.80 4.52
C ASN A 257 -17.48 -25.94 3.97
N ALA A 258 -16.35 -25.98 4.67
CA ALA A 258 -15.16 -25.17 4.35
C ALA A 258 -14.65 -25.37 2.92
N SER A 259 -14.85 -26.57 2.32
CA SER A 259 -14.42 -26.85 0.95
C SER A 259 -15.11 -25.99 -0.12
N ARG A 260 -16.23 -25.34 0.23
CA ARG A 260 -16.95 -24.41 -0.66
C ARG A 260 -16.59 -22.95 -0.43
N CYS A 261 -15.74 -22.66 0.55
CA CYS A 261 -15.30 -21.29 0.78
C CYS A 261 -14.35 -20.86 -0.35
N ILE A 262 -14.67 -19.73 -0.97
CA ILE A 262 -13.83 -19.05 -1.95
C ILE A 262 -12.61 -18.48 -1.23
N ALA A 263 -11.43 -18.79 -1.75
CA ALA A 263 -10.19 -18.25 -1.21
C ALA A 263 -10.02 -16.78 -1.60
N VAL A 264 -9.80 -15.93 -0.59
CA VAL A 264 -9.36 -14.54 -0.73
C VAL A 264 -8.04 -14.42 0.03
N VAL A 265 -6.93 -14.31 -0.69
CA VAL A 265 -5.61 -14.14 -0.08
C VAL A 265 -5.20 -12.68 -0.12
N THR A 266 -4.92 -12.12 1.04
CA THR A 266 -4.43 -10.74 1.20
C THR A 266 -2.95 -10.73 1.58
N GLY A 267 -2.34 -9.55 1.69
CA GLY A 267 -0.93 -9.42 2.05
C GLY A 267 -0.60 -9.85 3.49
N PRO A 268 0.69 -9.84 3.84
CA PRO A 268 1.18 -10.36 5.12
C PRO A 268 0.56 -9.67 6.33
N GLU A 269 0.31 -8.35 6.27
CA GLU A 269 -0.34 -7.61 7.37
C GLU A 269 -1.87 -7.72 7.38
N ALA A 270 -2.43 -8.71 6.69
CA ALA A 270 -3.87 -8.96 6.64
C ALA A 270 -4.65 -7.74 6.08
N TRP A 271 -4.17 -7.16 4.99
CA TRP A 271 -4.72 -5.94 4.39
C TRP A 271 -6.21 -6.08 4.06
N GLY A 272 -6.97 -5.01 4.27
CA GLY A 272 -8.42 -4.97 4.00
C GLY A 272 -9.29 -5.87 4.88
N MET A 273 -8.73 -6.59 5.84
CA MET A 273 -9.48 -7.53 6.68
C MET A 273 -10.72 -6.93 7.34
N PRO A 274 -10.69 -5.73 7.96
CA PRO A 274 -11.87 -5.14 8.58
C PRO A 274 -13.08 -5.02 7.65
N TYR A 275 -12.84 -4.66 6.38
CA TYR A 275 -13.88 -4.56 5.36
C TYR A 275 -14.36 -5.94 4.93
N MET A 276 -13.44 -6.80 4.48
CA MET A 276 -13.81 -8.05 3.82
C MET A 276 -14.57 -9.02 4.73
N VAL A 277 -14.17 -9.15 6.00
CA VAL A 277 -14.87 -10.06 6.93
C VAL A 277 -16.30 -9.60 7.19
N GLN A 278 -16.52 -8.29 7.33
CA GLN A 278 -17.85 -7.74 7.55
C GLN A 278 -18.69 -7.82 6.27
N GLN A 279 -18.14 -7.42 5.12
CA GLN A 279 -18.83 -7.51 3.82
C GLN A 279 -19.26 -8.95 3.53
N ALA A 280 -18.40 -9.93 3.78
CA ALA A 280 -18.74 -11.33 3.59
C ALA A 280 -19.91 -11.78 4.48
N ALA A 281 -19.92 -11.36 5.74
CA ALA A 281 -20.97 -11.68 6.69
C ALA A 281 -22.31 -10.99 6.34
N PHE A 282 -22.31 -9.69 6.07
CA PHE A 282 -23.52 -8.92 5.76
C PHE A 282 -24.18 -9.35 4.45
N HIS A 283 -23.37 -9.74 3.46
CA HIS A 283 -23.85 -10.06 2.12
C HIS A 283 -23.95 -11.56 1.83
N ASN A 284 -23.74 -12.39 2.84
CA ASN A 284 -23.80 -13.85 2.75
C ASN A 284 -22.86 -14.41 1.66
N MET A 285 -21.64 -13.87 1.59
CA MET A 285 -20.61 -14.29 0.65
C MET A 285 -19.84 -15.48 1.23
N PRO A 286 -19.64 -16.59 0.50
CA PRO A 286 -18.94 -17.77 1.00
C PRO A 286 -17.42 -17.60 0.88
N LEU A 287 -16.86 -16.61 1.58
CA LEU A 287 -15.42 -16.32 1.53
C LEU A 287 -14.65 -17.01 2.67
N ALA A 288 -13.41 -17.35 2.40
CA ALA A 288 -12.38 -17.63 3.38
C ALA A 288 -11.21 -16.69 3.13
N ILE A 289 -10.74 -16.01 4.17
CA ILE A 289 -9.76 -14.94 4.05
C ILE A 289 -8.50 -15.31 4.86
N ALA A 290 -7.33 -15.21 4.22
CA ALA A 290 -6.03 -15.48 4.84
C ALA A 290 -4.95 -14.51 4.36
N SER A 291 -3.87 -14.40 5.12
CA SER A 291 -2.69 -13.59 4.79
C SER A 291 -1.59 -14.46 4.18
N ALA A 292 -0.97 -13.99 3.10
CA ALA A 292 0.22 -14.61 2.52
C ALA A 292 1.47 -14.44 3.43
N LEU A 293 2.52 -15.23 3.19
CA LEU A 293 3.82 -15.11 3.89
C LEU A 293 4.47 -13.74 3.76
N ASP A 294 4.45 -13.19 2.54
CA ASP A 294 5.05 -11.92 2.17
C ASP A 294 4.38 -11.38 0.90
N THR A 295 4.72 -10.15 0.50
CA THR A 295 4.15 -9.49 -0.68
C THR A 295 4.39 -10.28 -1.98
N PRO A 296 5.61 -10.79 -2.28
CA PRO A 296 5.82 -11.61 -3.49
C PRO A 296 4.95 -12.86 -3.52
N THR A 297 4.77 -13.53 -2.37
CA THR A 297 3.90 -14.72 -2.26
C THR A 297 2.44 -14.36 -2.47
N TYR A 298 1.98 -13.22 -1.92
CA TYR A 298 0.63 -12.69 -2.16
C TYR A 298 0.37 -12.44 -3.66
N GLU A 299 1.31 -11.79 -4.36
CA GLU A 299 1.18 -11.55 -5.80
C GLU A 299 1.10 -12.87 -6.57
N GLU A 300 2.01 -13.81 -6.28
CA GLU A 300 2.09 -15.09 -6.97
C GLU A 300 0.82 -15.94 -6.77
N ILE A 301 0.36 -16.09 -5.54
CA ILE A 301 -0.88 -16.84 -5.25
C ILE A 301 -2.04 -16.25 -6.04
N ASN A 302 -2.24 -14.93 -5.99
CA ASN A 302 -3.40 -14.31 -6.64
C ASN A 302 -3.33 -14.39 -8.18
N ARG A 303 -2.13 -14.30 -8.76
CA ARG A 303 -1.92 -14.57 -10.20
C ARG A 303 -2.24 -16.00 -10.58
N GLN A 304 -1.93 -16.98 -9.72
CA GLN A 304 -2.23 -18.39 -9.95
C GLN A 304 -3.72 -18.72 -9.79
N LEU A 305 -4.35 -18.19 -8.74
CA LEU A 305 -5.77 -18.46 -8.44
C LEU A 305 -6.69 -17.84 -9.49
N GLN A 306 -6.32 -16.67 -10.04
CA GLN A 306 -7.16 -15.87 -10.93
C GLN A 306 -8.62 -15.78 -10.44
N SER A 307 -8.80 -15.46 -9.14
CA SER A 307 -10.08 -15.53 -8.41
C SER A 307 -10.55 -14.14 -7.92
N VAL A 308 -11.22 -14.07 -6.77
CA VAL A 308 -11.42 -12.83 -6.01
C VAL A 308 -10.27 -12.64 -5.03
N PHE A 309 -9.80 -11.41 -4.87
CA PHE A 309 -8.64 -11.08 -4.04
C PHE A 309 -8.77 -9.66 -3.47
N TYR A 310 -8.01 -9.34 -2.42
CA TYR A 310 -7.89 -7.96 -1.95
C TYR A 310 -6.86 -7.22 -2.80
N TRP A 311 -7.12 -5.97 -3.18
CA TRP A 311 -6.15 -5.12 -3.87
C TRP A 311 -6.50 -3.64 -3.73
N TRP A 312 -5.70 -2.78 -4.34
CA TRP A 312 -5.93 -1.35 -4.47
C TRP A 312 -5.54 -0.87 -5.86
N SER A 313 -6.03 0.30 -6.22
CA SER A 313 -5.71 0.96 -7.47
C SER A 313 -5.44 2.44 -7.20
N PRO A 314 -4.43 3.03 -7.86
CA PRO A 314 -3.61 2.41 -8.89
C PRO A 314 -2.50 1.54 -8.32
N ASP A 315 -2.29 0.38 -8.94
CA ASP A 315 -1.16 -0.49 -8.66
C ASP A 315 -0.88 -1.34 -9.92
N PRO A 316 0.39 -1.54 -10.31
CA PRO A 316 0.70 -2.28 -11.53
C PRO A 316 0.75 -3.81 -11.33
N SER A 317 0.72 -4.33 -10.09
CA SER A 317 1.05 -5.73 -9.79
C SER A 317 0.13 -6.74 -10.51
N PHE A 318 -1.10 -6.32 -10.81
CA PHE A 318 -2.07 -7.10 -11.56
C PHE A 318 -2.57 -6.40 -12.84
N ALA A 319 -1.94 -5.30 -13.29
CA ALA A 319 -2.37 -4.56 -14.48
C ALA A 319 -2.34 -5.40 -15.77
N ALA A 320 -1.50 -6.44 -15.83
CA ALA A 320 -1.47 -7.39 -16.95
C ALA A 320 -2.73 -8.28 -17.02
N PHE A 321 -3.52 -8.31 -15.95
CA PHE A 321 -4.74 -9.06 -15.87
C PHE A 321 -5.90 -8.06 -15.85
N GLU A 322 -6.83 -8.16 -16.80
CA GLU A 322 -8.06 -7.38 -16.72
C GLU A 322 -8.75 -7.73 -15.38
N THR A 323 -8.87 -6.76 -14.46
CA THR A 323 -9.52 -6.94 -13.17
C THR A 323 -10.61 -5.90 -12.97
N ARG A 324 -11.56 -6.19 -12.07
CA ARG A 324 -12.62 -5.25 -11.70
C ARG A 324 -12.83 -5.27 -10.21
N ALA A 325 -13.05 -4.10 -9.63
CA ALA A 325 -13.54 -3.98 -8.25
C ALA A 325 -14.90 -4.70 -8.10
N VAL A 326 -15.07 -5.42 -7.01
CA VAL A 326 -16.39 -5.89 -6.58
C VAL A 326 -17.15 -4.67 -6.04
N VAL A 327 -18.27 -4.36 -6.68
CA VAL A 327 -19.14 -3.25 -6.34
C VAL A 327 -20.06 -3.66 -5.19
N PHE A 328 -19.94 -2.95 -4.08
CA PHE A 328 -20.81 -3.02 -2.90
C PHE A 328 -21.86 -1.90 -2.94
N PRO A 329 -22.85 -1.89 -2.01
CA PRO A 329 -23.72 -0.72 -1.87
C PRO A 329 -22.87 0.55 -1.62
N PRO A 330 -23.33 1.74 -2.07
CA PRO A 330 -22.58 2.98 -1.95
C PRO A 330 -22.08 3.26 -0.53
N HIS A 331 -20.91 3.89 -0.43
CA HIS A 331 -20.26 4.23 0.84
C HIS A 331 -21.22 4.93 1.81
N ASN A 332 -21.16 4.50 3.08
CA ASN A 332 -21.94 5.10 4.16
C ASN A 332 -21.01 5.59 5.27
N ALA A 333 -20.65 6.87 5.21
CA ALA A 333 -19.70 7.48 6.14
C ALA A 333 -20.17 7.42 7.61
N ALA A 334 -21.48 7.40 7.88
CA ALA A 334 -21.98 7.30 9.24
C ALA A 334 -21.77 5.91 9.84
N GLU A 335 -21.98 4.85 9.06
CA GLU A 335 -21.71 3.46 9.45
C GLU A 335 -20.21 3.19 9.58
N HIS A 336 -19.40 3.68 8.62
CA HIS A 336 -17.94 3.50 8.66
C HIS A 336 -17.32 4.18 9.88
N ARG A 337 -17.78 5.39 10.27
CA ARG A 337 -17.37 6.05 11.54
C ARG A 337 -17.72 5.25 12.80
N GLN A 338 -18.64 4.31 12.71
CA GLN A 338 -19.03 3.41 13.80
C GLN A 338 -18.33 2.04 13.71
N GLY A 339 -17.40 1.85 12.76
CA GLY A 339 -16.73 0.58 12.51
C GLY A 339 -17.61 -0.46 11.80
N ILE A 340 -18.69 -0.03 11.13
CA ILE A 340 -19.60 -0.89 10.36
C ILE A 340 -19.26 -0.75 8.88
N TYR A 341 -18.67 -1.80 8.30
CA TYR A 341 -18.06 -1.80 6.98
C TYR A 341 -18.82 -2.63 5.94
N LYS A 342 -20.15 -2.59 5.95
CA LYS A 342 -20.98 -3.38 5.00
C LYS A 342 -21.08 -2.77 3.60
N THR A 343 -20.74 -1.50 3.44
CA THR A 343 -20.81 -0.77 2.16
C THR A 343 -19.41 -0.61 1.56
N GLN A 344 -19.32 -0.06 0.35
CA GLN A 344 -18.04 0.24 -0.30
C GLN A 344 -17.17 1.15 0.62
N PRO A 345 -15.83 0.93 0.67
CA PRO A 345 -14.89 1.93 1.17
C PRO A 345 -15.08 3.28 0.48
N SER A 346 -14.65 4.37 1.12
CA SER A 346 -14.56 5.65 0.41
C SER A 346 -13.48 5.55 -0.67
N THR A 347 -13.67 6.28 -1.75
CA THR A 347 -12.56 6.63 -2.64
C THR A 347 -11.98 7.95 -2.14
N GLU A 348 -10.67 8.09 -2.23
CA GLU A 348 -10.03 9.34 -1.82
C GLU A 348 -9.24 9.94 -2.99
N PRO A 349 -9.28 11.27 -3.15
CA PRO A 349 -8.44 11.93 -4.12
C PRO A 349 -6.98 11.70 -3.74
N VAL A 350 -6.17 11.31 -4.72
CA VAL A 350 -4.76 11.13 -4.48
C VAL A 350 -4.04 12.48 -4.54
N LEU A 351 -3.39 12.88 -3.44
CA LEU A 351 -2.90 14.24 -3.22
C LEU A 351 -1.44 14.46 -3.67
N LYS A 352 -1.12 15.74 -3.84
CA LYS A 352 0.24 16.26 -4.09
C LYS A 352 0.62 17.22 -2.97
N LEU A 353 1.67 16.91 -2.24
CA LEU A 353 2.16 17.75 -1.15
C LEU A 353 3.52 18.35 -1.52
N VAL A 354 3.72 19.62 -1.19
CA VAL A 354 5.03 20.27 -1.31
C VAL A 354 5.41 21.01 -0.05
N SER A 355 6.72 21.11 0.21
CA SER A 355 7.19 21.87 1.36
C SER A 355 6.83 23.35 1.21
N SER A 356 6.54 24.02 2.33
CA SER A 356 6.05 25.41 2.33
C SER A 356 7.02 26.39 1.62
N GLY A 357 8.32 26.08 1.60
CA GLY A 357 9.37 26.86 0.95
C GLY A 357 9.65 26.53 -0.52
N LEU A 358 9.07 25.47 -1.12
CA LEU A 358 9.42 25.07 -2.49
C LEU A 358 9.07 26.13 -3.54
N GLU A 359 7.98 26.88 -3.34
CA GLU A 359 7.56 27.91 -4.28
C GLU A 359 8.59 29.05 -4.42
N SER A 360 9.20 29.45 -3.29
CA SER A 360 10.20 30.51 -3.26
C SER A 360 11.58 30.02 -3.71
N SER A 361 11.96 28.79 -3.36
CA SER A 361 13.27 28.22 -3.71
C SER A 361 13.34 27.69 -5.15
N ALA A 362 12.22 27.21 -5.70
CA ALA A 362 12.17 26.57 -7.02
C ALA A 362 10.80 26.71 -7.69
N ARG A 363 10.41 27.95 -8.02
CA ARG A 363 9.10 28.26 -8.62
C ARG A 363 8.73 27.41 -9.84
N ARG A 364 9.69 27.05 -10.70
CA ARG A 364 9.44 26.19 -11.87
C ARG A 364 9.05 24.77 -11.45
N ALA A 365 9.76 24.20 -10.47
CA ALA A 365 9.43 22.88 -9.92
C ALA A 365 8.07 22.91 -9.22
N TYR A 366 7.79 23.92 -8.39
CA TYR A 366 6.48 24.11 -7.78
C TYR A 366 5.35 24.11 -8.82
N ARG A 367 5.51 24.89 -9.90
CA ARG A 367 4.49 24.98 -10.97
C ARG A 367 4.35 23.67 -11.74
N LEU A 368 5.42 22.91 -11.93
CA LEU A 368 5.35 21.57 -12.51
C LEU A 368 4.44 20.67 -11.67
N ILE A 369 4.65 20.60 -10.35
CA ILE A 369 3.85 19.74 -9.46
C ILE A 369 2.40 20.24 -9.34
N GLU A 370 2.20 21.54 -9.20
CA GLU A 370 0.86 22.16 -9.16
C GLU A 370 0.02 21.75 -10.39
N ASN A 371 0.62 21.74 -11.58
CA ASN A 371 -0.06 21.43 -12.84
C ASN A 371 0.07 19.95 -13.26
N LEU A 372 0.77 19.12 -12.48
CA LEU A 372 0.86 17.69 -12.74
C LEU A 372 -0.52 17.05 -12.55
N GLN A 373 -0.99 16.42 -13.62
CA GLN A 373 -2.18 15.60 -13.64
C GLN A 373 -1.91 14.32 -14.42
N ILE A 374 -2.43 13.22 -13.91
CA ILE A 374 -2.42 11.90 -14.49
C ILE A 374 -3.88 11.51 -14.67
N LYS A 375 -4.25 11.04 -15.84
CA LYS A 375 -5.63 10.61 -16.07
C LYS A 375 -5.83 9.24 -15.44
N ASP A 376 -7.05 8.96 -15.01
CA ASP A 376 -7.46 7.61 -14.59
C ASP A 376 -7.04 6.55 -15.63
N SER A 377 -7.20 6.87 -16.93
CA SER A 377 -6.83 5.98 -18.04
C SER A 377 -5.34 5.67 -18.15
N ASP A 378 -4.47 6.49 -17.55
CA ASP A 378 -3.02 6.31 -17.58
C ASP A 378 -2.53 5.44 -16.41
N VAL A 379 -3.41 5.15 -15.44
CA VAL A 379 -3.09 4.41 -14.19
C VAL A 379 -3.94 3.15 -13.99
N SER A 380 -4.88 2.88 -14.91
CA SER A 380 -5.83 1.75 -14.85
C SER A 380 -5.50 0.62 -15.81
#